data_AF-A0A382HAX0-F1
#
_entry.id   AF-A0A382HAX0-F1
#
_cell.length_a   1.000
_cell.length_b   1.000
_cell.length_c   1.000
_cell.angle_alpha   90.00
_cell.angle_beta   90.00
_cell.angle_gamma   90.00
#
_symmetry.space_group_name_H-M   'P 1'
#
loop_
_entity.id
_entity.type
_entity.pdbx_description
1 polymer ?
#
loop_
_entity_poly.entity_id
_entity_poly.type
_entity_poly.pdbx_seq_one_letter_code
_entity_poly.pdbx_strand_id
1 'polypeptide(L)'
;MDTQHGNGHPETGTLRLKTGLAEMLKGGVIMDVTNAEQAKIAEDAGATSVMALERVPSDIRKDGGVARMSSVATIREIMETVTIPVMAKVRIGHLAEAQILQAL
;
A
#
# COMPACT_ATOMS: atom_id res chain seq x y z
N MET A 1 42.41 7.71 -15.47
CA MET A 1 42.09 8.69 -14.42
C MET A 1 41.11 8.02 -13.49
N ASP A 2 41.67 7.35 -12.48
CA ASP A 2 40.93 6.76 -11.38
C ASP A 2 40.42 7.87 -10.46
N THR A 3 39.11 7.89 -10.22
CA THR A 3 38.51 8.49 -9.03
C THR A 3 37.23 7.73 -8.66
N GLN A 4 37.37 6.51 -8.14
CA GLN A 4 36.40 5.99 -7.18
C GLN A 4 36.73 6.61 -5.82
N HIS A 5 35.76 7.26 -5.16
CA HIS A 5 35.59 7.34 -3.69
C HIS A 5 34.28 8.09 -3.40
N GLY A 6 33.17 7.36 -3.41
CA GLY A 6 31.90 7.81 -2.82
C GLY A 6 31.52 6.82 -1.73
N ASN A 7 31.50 7.26 -0.47
CA ASN A 7 31.09 6.47 0.69
C ASN A 7 29.69 5.86 0.45
N GLY A 8 29.65 4.59 0.07
CA GLY A 8 28.41 3.85 -0.16
C GLY A 8 27.77 3.45 1.15
N HIS A 9 26.93 4.33 1.71
CA HIS A 9 25.88 3.87 2.60
C HIS A 9 25.03 2.85 1.83
N PRO A 10 24.75 1.65 2.36
CA PRO A 10 23.87 0.71 1.69
C PRO A 10 22.50 1.39 1.53
N GLU A 11 22.16 1.77 0.29
CA GLU A 11 20.85 2.34 0.00
C GLU A 11 19.79 1.25 0.16
N THR A 12 19.05 1.31 1.27
CA THR A 12 17.90 0.43 1.50
C THR A 12 16.79 0.76 0.50
N GLY A 13 16.34 -0.22 -0.27
CA GLY A 13 15.28 -0.02 -1.25
C GLY A 13 15.72 0.86 -2.42
N THR A 14 16.75 0.42 -3.15
CA THR A 14 17.22 1.07 -4.39
C THR A 14 16.07 1.30 -5.37
N LEU A 15 16.22 2.30 -6.25
CA LEU A 15 15.18 2.61 -7.24
C LEU A 15 14.82 1.41 -8.10
N ARG A 16 15.82 0.61 -8.52
CA ARG A 16 15.62 -0.61 -9.30
C ARG A 16 14.70 -1.61 -8.59
N LEU A 17 14.89 -1.80 -7.27
CA LEU A 17 14.07 -2.73 -6.49
C LEU A 17 12.62 -2.23 -6.37
N LYS A 18 12.45 -0.93 -6.09
CA LYS A 18 11.11 -0.29 -5.99
C LYS A 18 10.34 -0.38 -7.31
N THR A 19 11.00 -0.07 -8.43
CA THR A 19 10.40 -0.21 -9.76
C THR A 19 10.05 -1.67 -10.04
N GLY A 20 10.97 -2.60 -9.75
CA GLY A 20 10.72 -4.04 -9.95
C GLY A 20 9.48 -4.55 -9.21
N LEU A 21 9.26 -4.10 -7.96
CA LEU A 21 8.06 -4.45 -7.20
C LEU A 21 6.78 -3.96 -7.89
N ALA A 22 6.78 -2.73 -8.40
CA ALA A 22 5.61 -2.18 -9.13
C ALA A 22 5.37 -2.91 -10.47
N GLU A 23 6.42 -3.35 -11.15
CA GLU A 23 6.35 -4.11 -12.39
C GLU A 23 5.66 -5.47 -12.21
N MET A 24 5.80 -6.11 -11.04
CA MET A 24 5.13 -7.38 -10.72
C MET A 24 3.60 -7.28 -10.69
N LEU A 25 3.05 -6.07 -10.54
CA LEU A 25 1.60 -5.83 -10.51
C LEU A 25 1.00 -5.59 -11.91
N LYS A 26 1.82 -5.55 -12.97
CA LYS A 26 1.36 -5.30 -14.33
C LYS A 26 0.43 -6.40 -14.84
N GLY A 27 -0.62 -5.99 -15.55
CA GLY A 27 -1.64 -6.90 -16.08
C GLY A 27 -2.65 -7.37 -15.04
N GLY A 28 -2.50 -6.97 -13.78
CA GLY A 28 -3.38 -7.27 -12.68
C GLY A 28 -4.46 -6.23 -12.42
N VAL A 29 -5.35 -6.56 -11.47
CA VAL A 29 -6.32 -5.62 -10.89
C VAL A 29 -6.00 -5.43 -9.41
N ILE A 30 -6.00 -4.17 -8.96
CA ILE A 30 -5.91 -3.80 -7.55
C ILE A 30 -7.30 -3.40 -7.08
N MET A 31 -7.80 -4.02 -6.02
CA MET A 31 -9.15 -3.78 -5.52
C MET A 31 -9.15 -2.97 -4.22
N ASP A 32 -9.95 -1.91 -4.18
CA ASP A 32 -10.21 -1.10 -2.98
C ASP A 32 -11.08 -1.93 -2.00
N VAL A 33 -10.63 -2.08 -0.74
CA VAL A 33 -11.30 -2.89 0.30
C VAL A 33 -11.33 -2.17 1.66
N THR A 34 -12.37 -2.41 2.45
CA THR A 34 -12.61 -1.75 3.75
C THR A 34 -12.51 -2.67 4.95
N ASN A 35 -12.52 -3.99 4.75
CA ASN A 35 -12.44 -5.01 5.81
C ASN A 35 -11.82 -6.31 5.28
N ALA A 36 -11.54 -7.25 6.20
CA ALA A 36 -10.94 -8.54 5.88
C ALA A 36 -11.78 -9.40 4.94
N GLU A 37 -13.11 -9.39 5.08
CA GLU A 37 -14.02 -10.14 4.22
C GLU A 37 -13.91 -9.70 2.75
N GLN A 38 -13.95 -8.40 2.49
CA GLN A 38 -13.76 -7.84 1.15
C GLN A 38 -12.37 -8.16 0.60
N ALA A 39 -11.33 -8.13 1.44
CA ALA A 39 -9.99 -8.51 1.03
C ALA A 39 -9.93 -9.97 0.57
N LYS A 40 -10.58 -10.87 1.31
CA LYS A 40 -10.62 -12.28 0.94
C LYS A 40 -11.37 -12.51 -0.37
N ILE A 41 -12.52 -11.85 -0.55
CA ILE A 41 -13.28 -11.90 -1.81
C ILE A 41 -12.44 -11.38 -2.98
N ALA A 42 -11.69 -10.29 -2.78
CA ALA A 42 -10.83 -9.74 -3.82
C ALA A 42 -9.71 -10.71 -4.23
N GLU A 43 -9.06 -11.34 -3.26
CA GLU A 43 -8.05 -12.38 -3.51
C GLU A 43 -8.65 -13.57 -4.29
N ASP A 44 -9.77 -14.10 -3.84
CA ASP A 44 -10.44 -15.24 -4.47
C ASP A 44 -10.96 -14.90 -5.89
N ALA A 45 -11.27 -13.63 -6.16
CA ALA A 45 -11.62 -13.12 -7.48
C ALA A 45 -10.42 -12.92 -8.42
N GLY A 46 -9.19 -13.15 -7.94
CA GLY A 46 -7.96 -13.04 -8.73
C GLY A 46 -7.36 -11.63 -8.76
N ALA A 47 -7.65 -10.79 -7.76
CA ALA A 47 -6.93 -9.53 -7.60
C ALA A 47 -5.43 -9.79 -7.37
N THR A 48 -4.58 -9.00 -8.01
CA THR A 48 -3.12 -9.11 -7.85
C THR A 48 -2.65 -8.41 -6.57
N SER A 49 -3.44 -7.49 -6.03
CA SER A 49 -3.20 -6.78 -4.78
C SER A 49 -4.51 -6.14 -4.29
N VAL A 50 -4.58 -5.80 -3.01
CA VAL A 50 -5.69 -5.03 -2.41
C VAL A 50 -5.22 -3.68 -1.88
N MET A 51 -6.12 -2.70 -1.85
CA MET A 51 -5.90 -1.37 -1.31
C MET A 51 -6.82 -1.15 -0.11
N ALA A 52 -6.24 -1.17 1.10
CA ALA A 52 -6.93 -0.96 2.35
C ALA A 52 -7.25 0.52 2.59
N LEU A 53 -8.50 0.82 2.89
CA LEU A 53 -9.01 2.18 3.07
C LEU A 53 -10.21 2.19 4.04
N GLU A 54 -10.38 3.28 4.80
CA GLU A 54 -11.46 3.40 5.80
C GLU A 54 -12.85 3.36 5.13
N ARG A 55 -12.97 4.03 3.97
CA ARG A 55 -14.21 4.16 3.21
C ARG A 55 -13.92 4.26 1.72
N VAL A 56 -14.71 3.57 0.89
CA VAL A 56 -14.54 3.59 -0.57
C VAL A 56 -14.72 4.99 -1.16
N PRO A 57 -14.11 5.31 -2.32
CA PRO A 57 -14.18 6.65 -2.90
C PRO A 57 -15.60 7.17 -3.19
N SER A 58 -16.58 6.27 -3.42
CA SER A 58 -17.99 6.65 -3.55
C SER A 58 -18.54 7.24 -2.24
N ASP A 59 -18.23 6.60 -1.12
CA ASP A 59 -18.74 6.95 0.19
C ASP A 59 -18.08 8.23 0.70
N ILE A 60 -16.76 8.36 0.50
CA ILE A 60 -16.03 9.61 0.80
C ILE A 60 -16.67 10.80 0.07
N ARG A 61 -17.06 10.63 -1.20
CA ARG A 61 -17.71 11.70 -1.98
C ARG A 61 -19.12 12.01 -1.50
N LYS A 62 -19.86 11.00 -1.05
CA LYS A 62 -21.24 11.12 -0.56
C LYS A 62 -21.29 11.80 0.82
N ASP A 63 -20.47 11.33 1.75
CA ASP A 63 -20.47 11.77 3.14
C ASP A 63 -19.70 13.10 3.32
N GLY A 64 -18.77 13.37 2.42
CA GLY A 64 -17.82 14.47 2.56
C GLY A 64 -16.89 14.27 3.78
N GLY A 65 -16.37 15.39 4.28
CA GLY A 65 -15.46 15.41 5.42
C GLY A 65 -14.01 15.05 5.07
N VAL A 66 -13.23 14.75 6.12
CA VAL A 66 -11.78 14.50 5.99
C VAL A 66 -11.52 13.00 5.96
N ALA A 67 -11.08 12.50 4.80
CA ALA A 67 -10.57 11.14 4.66
C ALA A 67 -9.10 11.07 5.14
N ARG A 68 -8.79 10.10 6.01
CA ARG A 68 -7.44 9.87 6.56
C ARG A 68 -6.98 8.45 6.23
N MET A 69 -5.77 8.11 6.68
CA MET A 69 -5.27 6.73 6.67
C MET A 69 -6.21 5.81 7.47
N SER A 70 -6.43 4.58 6.99
CA SER A 70 -7.17 3.56 7.73
C SER A 70 -6.55 3.27 9.09
N SER A 71 -7.34 2.74 10.01
CA SER A 71 -6.82 2.29 11.29
C SER A 71 -5.77 1.18 11.08
N VAL A 72 -4.70 1.21 11.88
CA VAL A 72 -3.66 0.17 11.84
C VAL A 72 -4.23 -1.23 12.10
N ALA A 73 -5.23 -1.32 12.98
CA ALA A 73 -5.90 -2.58 13.28
C ALA A 73 -6.55 -3.18 12.03
N THR A 74 -7.32 -2.38 11.28
CA THR A 74 -7.97 -2.82 10.03
C THR A 74 -6.95 -3.25 8.98
N ILE A 75 -5.83 -2.51 8.84
CA ILE A 75 -4.79 -2.86 7.86
C ILE A 75 -4.14 -4.20 8.23
N ARG A 76 -3.78 -4.40 9.50
CA ARG A 76 -3.20 -5.67 9.97
C ARG A 76 -4.14 -6.85 9.79
N GLU A 77 -5.41 -6.66 10.11
CA GLU A 77 -6.44 -7.69 9.90
C GLU A 77 -6.53 -8.10 8.42
N ILE A 78 -6.48 -7.14 7.49
CA ILE A 78 -6.45 -7.41 6.05
C ILE A 78 -5.15 -8.14 5.67
N MET A 79 -3.99 -7.68 6.14
CA MET A 79 -2.69 -8.33 5.87
C MET A 79 -2.61 -9.77 6.37
N GLU A 80 -3.22 -10.06 7.51
CA GLU A 80 -3.28 -11.42 8.07
C GLU A 80 -4.26 -12.33 7.31
N THR A 81 -5.25 -11.74 6.62
CA THR A 81 -6.32 -12.48 5.93
C THR A 81 -5.93 -12.93 4.52
N VAL A 82 -5.12 -12.15 3.79
CA VAL A 82 -4.78 -12.41 2.39
C VAL A 82 -3.27 -12.64 2.19
N THR A 83 -2.93 -13.37 1.13
CA THR A 83 -1.55 -13.66 0.75
C THR A 83 -1.01 -12.71 -0.32
N ILE A 84 -1.90 -12.00 -1.03
CA ILE A 84 -1.54 -11.00 -2.04
C ILE A 84 -1.09 -9.67 -1.39
N PRO A 85 -0.26 -8.86 -2.07
CA PRO A 85 0.22 -7.58 -1.54
C PRO A 85 -0.90 -6.65 -1.08
N VAL A 86 -0.72 -6.04 0.10
CA VAL A 86 -1.64 -5.04 0.67
C VAL A 86 -1.03 -3.64 0.53
N MET A 87 -1.77 -2.75 -0.11
CA MET A 87 -1.47 -1.32 -0.17
C MET A 87 -2.40 -0.54 0.76
N ALA A 88 -2.02 0.68 1.14
CA ALA A 88 -2.85 1.58 1.94
C ALA A 88 -2.65 3.05 1.54
N LYS A 89 -3.66 3.89 1.79
CA LYS A 89 -3.65 5.32 1.44
C LYS A 89 -3.12 6.19 2.57
N VAL A 90 -2.39 7.23 2.20
CA VAL A 90 -1.97 8.33 3.08
C VAL A 90 -2.38 9.67 2.47
N ARG A 91 -2.50 10.69 3.31
CA ARG A 91 -2.78 12.06 2.84
C ARG A 91 -1.55 12.66 2.18
N ILE A 92 -1.77 13.48 1.15
CA ILE A 92 -0.70 14.19 0.44
C ILE A 92 0.09 15.04 1.45
N GLY A 93 1.41 14.87 1.47
CA GLY A 93 2.31 15.59 2.38
C GLY A 93 2.36 15.06 3.82
N HIS A 94 1.59 14.02 4.18
CA HIS A 94 1.54 13.51 5.55
C HIS A 94 2.59 12.43 5.83
N LEU A 95 3.85 12.83 5.97
CA LEU A 95 4.99 11.91 6.16
C LEU A 95 4.84 10.96 7.35
N ALA A 96 4.22 11.41 8.45
CA ALA A 96 3.99 10.57 9.62
C ALA A 96 3.05 9.38 9.33
N GLU A 97 2.07 9.55 8.42
CA GLU A 97 1.19 8.42 8.03
C GLU A 97 2.00 7.42 7.19
N ALA A 98 2.84 7.92 6.27
CA ALA A 98 3.71 7.06 5.47
C ALA A 98 4.71 6.27 6.33
N GLN A 99 5.29 6.90 7.35
CA GLN A 99 6.20 6.24 8.29
C GLN A 99 5.50 5.17 9.12
N ILE A 100 4.25 5.41 9.55
CA ILE A 100 3.45 4.40 10.26
C ILE A 100 3.21 3.19 9.34
N LEU A 101 2.78 3.41 8.10
CA LEU A 101 2.55 2.31 7.15
C LEU A 101 3.82 1.53 6.80
N GLN A 102 4.96 2.20 6.67
CA GLN A 102 6.25 1.53 6.39
C GLN A 102 6.68 0.61 7.53
N ALA A 103 6.23 0.87 8.76
CA ALA A 103 6.60 0.10 9.95
C ALA A 103 5.66 -1.08 10.26
N LEU A 104 4.60 -1.27 9.47
CA LEU A 104 3.69 -2.42 9.56
C LEU A 104 4.29 -3.64 8.85
#